data_AF-A0AAW8D4L6-F1
#
_entry.id   AF-A0AAW8D4L6-F1
#
_cell.length_a   1.000
_cell.length_b   1.000
_cell.length_c   1.000
_cell.angle_alpha   90.00
_cell.angle_beta   90.00
_cell.angle_gamma   90.00
#
_symmetry.space_group_name_H-M   'P 1'
#
loop_
_entity.id
_entity.type
_entity.pdbx_description
1 polymer ?
#
loop_
_entity_poly.entity_id
_entity_poly.type
_entity_poly.pdbx_seq_one_letter_code
_entity_poly.pdbx_strand_id
1 'polypeptide(L)'
;MSIGGAFYAFDRYRLRGLVIDPSSVSGFLFHTPEDKGGPHASQTVEQAWDVVRVLLPEAVDGEQLEGTEGLGCIYLTASHVERAAARLARRSVPELVARFTGEPAQFAELYWAKTWQGSAEDLADFMEGVKRFFAEAAVRRDAVVFYIV
;
A
#
# COMPACT_ATOMS: atom_id res chain seq x y z
N MET A 1 -7.49 19.16 -4.55
CA MET A 1 -6.56 18.22 -3.88
C MET A 1 -6.97 16.83 -4.31
N SER A 2 -6.06 16.02 -4.86
CA SER A 2 -6.34 14.61 -5.22
C SER A 2 -5.98 13.71 -4.05
N ILE A 3 -6.80 12.70 -3.77
CA ILE A 3 -6.56 11.74 -2.68
C ILE A 3 -5.54 10.71 -3.18
N GLY A 4 -4.43 10.53 -2.46
CA GLY A 4 -3.35 9.61 -2.77
C GLY A 4 -3.13 8.56 -1.68
N GLY A 5 -2.45 7.46 -2.02
CA GLY A 5 -2.07 6.44 -1.05
C GLY A 5 -0.62 5.97 -1.22
N ALA A 6 -0.01 5.55 -0.11
CA ALA A 6 1.34 4.99 -0.10
C ALA A 6 1.52 3.96 1.01
N PHE A 7 2.43 3.02 0.76
CA PHE A 7 2.91 2.05 1.73
C PHE A 7 4.23 2.50 2.33
N TYR A 8 4.40 2.28 3.63
CA TYR A 8 5.58 2.68 4.38
C TYR A 8 6.04 1.53 5.26
N ALA A 9 7.31 1.15 5.14
CA ALA A 9 7.90 0.14 6.00
C ALA A 9 8.27 0.76 7.35
N PHE A 10 8.19 -0.05 8.40
CA PHE A 10 8.56 0.31 9.76
C PHE A 10 9.25 -0.86 10.44
N ASP A 11 10.24 -0.55 11.27
CA ASP A 11 10.67 -1.53 12.26
C ASP A 11 9.56 -1.80 13.31
N ARG A 12 9.67 -2.94 14.00
CA ARG A 12 8.68 -3.38 14.99
C ARG A 12 8.44 -2.41 16.15
N TYR A 13 9.43 -1.58 16.50
CA TYR A 13 9.32 -0.67 17.64
C TYR A 13 8.56 0.59 17.27
N ARG A 14 8.77 1.11 16.06
CA ARG A 14 8.03 2.27 15.55
C ARG A 14 6.55 1.96 15.34
N LEU A 15 6.20 0.77 14.83
CA LEU A 15 4.80 0.38 14.71
C LEU A 15 4.08 0.45 16.07
N ARG A 16 4.72 -0.02 17.14
CA ARG A 16 4.15 0.04 18.49
C ARG A 16 3.87 1.48 18.92
N GLY A 17 4.77 2.42 18.60
CA GLY A 17 4.56 3.84 18.85
C GLY A 17 3.31 4.38 18.14
N LEU A 18 3.14 4.03 16.86
CA LEU A 18 1.96 4.43 16.07
C LEU A 18 0.65 3.86 16.59
N VAL A 19 0.65 2.62 17.08
CA VAL A 19 -0.56 2.01 17.65
C VAL A 19 -0.94 2.67 18.99
N ILE A 20 0.05 3.15 19.76
CA ILE A 20 -0.20 3.85 21.03
C ILE A 20 -0.70 5.28 20.79
N ASP A 21 -0.14 5.98 19.79
CA ASP A 21 -0.54 7.33 19.42
C ASP A 21 -0.78 7.45 17.90
N PRO A 22 -1.97 7.05 17.42
CA PRO A 22 -2.32 7.11 15.99
C PRO A 22 -2.31 8.52 15.39
N SER A 23 -2.49 9.55 16.22
CA SER A 23 -2.50 10.94 15.76
C SER A 23 -1.12 11.39 15.24
N SER A 24 -0.05 10.71 15.70
CA SER A 24 1.33 11.01 15.31
C SER A 24 1.74 10.47 13.92
N VAL A 25 0.89 9.68 13.25
CA VAL A 25 1.22 8.99 11.98
C VAL A 25 1.81 9.91 10.93
N SER A 26 1.21 11.08 10.69
CA SER A 26 1.71 12.06 9.71
C SER A 26 3.14 12.53 10.06
N GLY A 27 3.39 12.82 11.34
CA GLY A 27 4.71 13.19 11.83
C GLY A 27 5.76 12.09 11.64
N PHE A 28 5.39 10.82 11.77
CA PHE A 28 6.30 9.70 11.51
C PHE A 28 6.58 9.49 10.02
N LEU A 29 5.61 9.74 9.15
CA LEU A 29 5.71 9.50 7.70
C LEU A 29 6.46 10.59 6.94
N PHE A 30 6.33 11.86 7.35
CA PHE A 30 6.78 13.00 6.55
C PHE A 30 8.04 13.72 7.10
N HIS A 31 8.62 13.29 8.23
CA HIS A 31 9.74 14.00 8.89
C HIS A 31 11.10 13.28 8.90
N THR A 32 11.32 12.18 8.17
CA THR A 32 12.66 11.54 8.11
C THR A 32 13.28 11.66 6.71
N PRO A 33 14.10 12.69 6.42
CA PRO A 33 14.76 12.87 5.13
C PRO A 33 15.86 11.84 4.83
N GLU A 34 16.34 11.10 5.83
CA GLU A 34 17.59 10.31 5.72
C GLU A 34 17.39 8.85 5.26
N ASP A 35 16.16 8.32 5.26
CA ASP A 35 15.97 6.87 5.12
C ASP A 35 15.19 6.44 3.86
N LYS A 36 15.62 6.87 2.68
CA LYS A 36 15.07 6.35 1.40
C LYS A 36 15.49 4.90 1.08
N GLY A 37 15.85 4.11 2.10
CA GLY A 37 16.17 2.69 1.99
C GLY A 37 16.27 2.02 3.36
N GLY A 38 15.91 0.74 3.45
CA GLY A 38 15.87 -0.02 4.71
C GLY A 38 14.48 -0.01 5.38
N PRO A 39 14.37 -0.06 6.73
CA PRO A 39 13.09 -0.16 7.46
C PRO A 39 12.19 1.08 7.37
N HIS A 40 12.49 2.01 6.45
CA HIS A 40 11.75 3.25 6.17
C HIS A 40 11.50 3.44 4.67
N ALA A 41 11.72 2.39 3.86
CA ALA A 41 11.34 2.39 2.46
C ALA A 41 9.84 2.72 2.32
N SER A 42 9.49 3.39 1.21
CA SER A 42 8.10 3.67 0.86
C SER A 42 7.82 3.34 -0.59
N GLN A 43 6.55 3.01 -0.86
CA GLN A 43 6.03 2.76 -2.19
C GLN A 43 4.72 3.54 -2.35
N THR A 44 4.75 4.59 -3.17
CA THR A 44 3.53 5.33 -3.54
C THR A 44 2.71 4.53 -4.54
N VAL A 45 1.40 4.67 -4.45
CA VAL A 45 0.46 4.26 -5.50
C VAL A 45 -0.42 5.42 -5.95
N GLU A 46 -0.06 6.64 -5.55
CA GLU A 46 -0.73 7.90 -5.91
C GLU A 46 -2.26 7.78 -5.83
N GLN A 47 -2.99 8.28 -6.83
CA GLN A 47 -4.45 8.16 -6.92
C GLN A 47 -4.93 6.74 -7.30
N ALA A 48 -4.03 5.78 -7.53
CA ALA A 48 -4.37 4.38 -7.81
C ALA A 48 -4.69 3.58 -6.54
N TRP A 49 -4.60 4.18 -5.35
CA TRP A 49 -4.77 3.51 -4.06
C TRP A 49 -6.04 2.63 -3.97
N ASP A 50 -7.16 3.08 -4.55
CA ASP A 50 -8.43 2.35 -4.52
C ASP A 50 -8.44 1.16 -5.47
N VAL A 51 -7.83 1.33 -6.65
CA VAL A 51 -7.64 0.24 -7.62
C VAL A 51 -6.68 -0.80 -7.06
N VAL A 52 -5.56 -0.37 -6.50
CA VAL A 52 -4.53 -1.25 -5.93
C VAL A 52 -5.10 -2.06 -4.76
N ARG A 53 -5.84 -1.45 -3.82
CA ARG A 53 -6.41 -2.22 -2.69
C ARG A 53 -7.43 -3.28 -3.14
N VAL A 54 -8.14 -3.05 -4.26
CA VAL A 54 -9.11 -4.01 -4.79
C VAL A 54 -8.43 -5.13 -5.59
N LEU A 55 -7.41 -4.81 -6.38
CA LEU A 55 -6.69 -5.80 -7.20
C LEU A 55 -5.64 -6.60 -6.40
N LEU A 56 -5.06 -6.00 -5.36
CA LEU A 56 -4.09 -6.60 -4.43
C LEU A 56 -4.61 -6.53 -2.98
N PRO A 57 -5.72 -7.20 -2.64
CA PRO A 57 -6.29 -7.13 -1.30
C PRO A 57 -5.31 -7.62 -0.22
N GLU A 58 -4.34 -8.46 -0.59
CA GLU A 58 -3.28 -8.90 0.32
C GLU A 58 -2.40 -7.77 0.86
N ALA A 59 -2.22 -6.69 0.10
CA ALA A 59 -1.41 -5.56 0.53
C ALA A 59 -2.10 -4.73 1.64
N VAL A 60 -3.40 -4.96 1.87
CA VAL A 60 -4.23 -4.26 2.86
C VAL A 60 -4.92 -5.22 3.83
N ASP A 61 -4.47 -6.48 3.90
CA ASP A 61 -4.98 -7.54 4.80
C ASP A 61 -4.41 -7.39 6.22
N GLY A 62 -4.56 -6.18 6.77
CA GLY A 62 -4.08 -5.76 8.07
C GLY A 62 -5.20 -5.26 8.97
N GLU A 63 -4.83 -4.45 9.96
CA GLU A 63 -5.75 -3.86 10.91
C GLU A 63 -5.91 -2.36 10.63
N GLN A 64 -7.15 -1.86 10.70
CA GLN A 64 -7.42 -0.44 10.60
C GLN A 64 -6.85 0.27 11.83
N LEU A 65 -6.09 1.33 11.59
CA LEU A 65 -5.64 2.26 12.62
C LEU A 65 -6.59 3.46 12.63
N GLU A 66 -7.40 3.57 13.68
CA GLU A 66 -8.32 4.69 13.87
C GLU A 66 -7.63 5.86 14.59
N GLY A 67 -8.17 7.07 14.44
CA GLY A 67 -7.63 8.27 15.10
C GLY A 67 -6.45 8.93 14.40
N THR A 68 -6.20 8.58 13.13
CA THR A 68 -5.20 9.24 12.29
C THR A 68 -5.78 10.45 11.56
N GLU A 69 -4.94 11.38 11.12
CA GLU A 69 -5.35 12.54 10.31
C GLU A 69 -5.69 12.18 8.85
N GLY A 70 -5.38 10.95 8.41
CA GLY A 70 -5.61 10.50 7.04
C GLY A 70 -7.03 10.00 6.79
N LEU A 71 -7.41 9.89 5.53
CA LEU A 71 -8.69 9.33 5.10
C LEU A 71 -8.78 7.82 5.33
N GLY A 72 -7.64 7.15 5.47
CA GLY A 72 -7.56 5.76 5.86
C GLY A 72 -6.13 5.38 6.25
N CYS A 73 -6.00 4.52 7.26
CA CYS A 73 -4.72 4.01 7.72
C CYS A 73 -4.86 2.54 8.11
N ILE A 74 -4.11 1.67 7.45
CA ILE A 74 -4.10 0.23 7.73
C ILE A 74 -2.67 -0.16 8.09
N TYR A 75 -2.49 -0.88 9.18
CA TYR A 75 -1.18 -1.39 9.56
C TYR A 75 -1.12 -2.91 9.42
N LEU A 76 0.03 -3.40 8.98
CA LEU A 76 0.39 -4.79 8.83
C LEU A 76 1.58 -5.06 9.74
N THR A 77 1.41 -5.97 10.70
CA THR A 77 2.54 -6.48 11.49
C THR A 77 3.52 -7.23 10.58
N ALA A 78 4.75 -7.47 11.05
CA ALA A 78 5.72 -8.27 10.27
C ALA A 78 5.17 -9.63 9.83
N SER A 79 4.35 -10.27 10.68
CA SER A 79 3.68 -11.54 10.34
C SER A 79 2.58 -11.37 9.27
N HIS A 80 1.88 -10.23 9.25
CA HIS A 80 0.95 -9.90 8.15
C HIS A 80 1.74 -9.69 6.86
N VAL A 81 2.83 -8.93 6.90
CA VAL A 81 3.69 -8.63 5.74
C VAL A 81 4.28 -9.90 5.14
N GLU A 82 4.78 -10.83 5.95
CA GLU A 82 5.31 -12.12 5.46
C GLU A 82 4.25 -12.93 4.70
N ARG A 83 3.03 -13.04 5.26
CA ARG A 83 1.92 -13.74 4.60
C ARG A 83 1.46 -13.03 3.34
N ALA A 84 1.35 -11.70 3.40
CA ALA A 84 0.98 -10.86 2.26
C ALA A 84 1.98 -11.02 1.12
N ALA A 85 3.28 -10.92 1.40
CA ALA A 85 4.35 -11.08 0.42
C ALA A 85 4.29 -12.45 -0.27
N ALA A 86 4.10 -13.54 0.50
CA ALA A 86 4.00 -14.89 -0.06
C ALA A 86 2.78 -15.07 -0.99
N ARG A 87 1.65 -14.42 -0.69
CA ARG A 87 0.45 -14.45 -1.54
C ARG A 87 0.59 -13.52 -2.75
N LEU A 88 1.13 -12.31 -2.56
CA LEU A 88 1.40 -11.33 -3.62
C LEU A 88 2.37 -11.89 -4.67
N ALA A 89 3.38 -12.66 -4.26
CA ALA A 89 4.31 -13.32 -5.17
C ALA A 89 3.63 -14.28 -6.17
N ARG A 90 2.43 -14.78 -5.85
CA ARG A 90 1.65 -15.69 -6.71
C ARG A 90 0.67 -14.93 -7.62
N ARG A 91 0.53 -13.62 -7.46
CA ARG A 91 -0.38 -12.80 -8.28
C ARG A 91 0.28 -12.43 -9.60
N SER A 92 -0.42 -12.69 -10.70
CA SER A 92 -0.08 -12.21 -12.02
C SER A 92 -0.62 -10.79 -12.20
N VAL A 93 0.26 -9.78 -12.19
CA VAL A 93 -0.13 -8.39 -12.46
C VAL A 93 -0.72 -8.24 -13.86
N PRO A 94 -0.16 -8.84 -14.92
CA PRO A 94 -0.78 -8.77 -16.25
C PRO A 94 -2.21 -9.28 -16.28
N GLU A 95 -2.52 -10.39 -15.59
CA GLU A 95 -3.90 -10.91 -15.53
C GLU A 95 -4.85 -9.99 -14.76
N LEU A 96 -4.38 -9.42 -13.63
CA LEU A 96 -5.19 -8.50 -12.84
C LEU A 96 -5.51 -7.21 -13.59
N VAL A 97 -4.51 -6.66 -14.30
CA VAL A 97 -4.68 -5.46 -15.14
C VAL A 97 -5.59 -5.77 -16.32
N ALA A 98 -5.40 -6.91 -17.00
CA ALA A 98 -6.27 -7.32 -18.10
C ALA A 98 -7.73 -7.46 -17.67
N ARG A 99 -7.99 -8.01 -16.48
CA ARG A 99 -9.34 -8.07 -15.90
C ARG A 99 -9.89 -6.66 -15.62
N PHE A 100 -9.08 -5.80 -15.01
CA PHE A 100 -9.47 -4.43 -14.68
C PHE A 100 -9.84 -3.59 -15.91
N THR A 101 -9.09 -3.73 -17.00
CA THR A 101 -9.36 -3.03 -18.27
C THR A 101 -10.43 -3.72 -19.12
N GLY A 102 -10.55 -5.05 -19.03
CA GLY A 102 -11.50 -5.85 -19.81
C GLY A 102 -12.94 -5.80 -19.27
N GLU A 103 -13.12 -5.53 -17.98
CA GLU A 103 -14.43 -5.53 -17.31
C GLU A 103 -14.72 -4.18 -16.63
N PRO A 104 -14.72 -3.05 -17.35
CA PRO A 104 -14.70 -1.71 -16.75
C PRO A 104 -15.93 -1.39 -15.89
N ALA A 105 -17.08 -1.99 -16.19
CA ALA A 105 -18.31 -1.82 -15.43
C ALA A 105 -18.22 -2.36 -13.99
N GLN A 106 -17.40 -3.39 -13.74
CA GLN A 106 -17.22 -3.94 -12.38
C GLN A 106 -16.41 -3.01 -11.48
N PHE A 107 -15.61 -2.13 -12.07
CA PHE A 107 -14.67 -1.27 -11.35
C PHE A 107 -15.04 0.21 -11.45
N ALA A 108 -16.21 0.54 -12.00
CA ALA A 108 -16.61 1.92 -12.30
C ALA A 108 -16.70 2.82 -11.05
N GLU A 109 -17.01 2.23 -9.90
CA GLU A 109 -17.15 2.95 -8.62
C GLU A 109 -15.80 3.21 -7.92
N LEU A 110 -14.69 2.65 -8.42
CA LEU A 110 -13.38 2.87 -7.81
C LEU A 110 -12.86 4.28 -8.11
N TYR A 111 -12.21 4.87 -7.12
CA TYR A 111 -11.55 6.17 -7.26
C TYR A 111 -10.59 6.14 -8.46
N TRP A 112 -10.81 7.06 -9.40
CA TRP A 112 -9.99 7.23 -10.61
C TRP A 112 -9.94 6.00 -11.55
N ALA A 113 -10.90 5.06 -11.45
CA ALA A 113 -10.91 3.83 -12.25
C ALA A 113 -10.70 4.08 -13.75
N LYS A 114 -11.49 5.01 -14.33
CA LYS A 114 -11.43 5.33 -15.76
C LYS A 114 -10.06 5.86 -16.21
N THR A 115 -9.40 6.64 -15.35
CA THR A 115 -8.06 7.17 -15.63
C THR A 115 -7.04 6.05 -15.69
N TRP A 116 -7.08 5.14 -14.70
CA TRP A 116 -6.16 4.01 -14.64
C TRP A 116 -6.45 2.94 -15.69
N GLN A 117 -7.70 2.80 -16.15
CA GLN A 117 -8.03 1.96 -17.31
C GLN A 117 -7.37 2.47 -18.59
N GLY A 118 -7.21 3.79 -18.73
CA GLY A 118 -6.47 4.41 -19.83
C GLY A 118 -4.94 4.41 -19.66
N SER A 119 -4.45 4.10 -18.45
CA SER A 119 -3.03 4.14 -18.08
C SER A 119 -2.60 2.80 -17.46
N ALA A 120 -2.94 1.71 -18.16
CA ALA A 120 -2.81 0.35 -17.63
C ALA A 120 -1.36 -0.08 -17.37
N GLU A 121 -0.41 0.45 -18.15
CA GLU A 121 1.02 0.20 -17.97
C GLU A 121 1.52 0.82 -16.65
N ASP A 122 1.19 2.09 -16.39
CA ASP A 122 1.55 2.75 -15.12
C ASP A 122 0.92 2.05 -13.90
N LEU A 123 -0.32 1.56 -14.04
CA LEU A 123 -0.97 0.77 -12.99
C LEU A 123 -0.22 -0.56 -12.75
N ALA A 124 0.22 -1.23 -13.80
CA ALA A 124 1.00 -2.47 -13.69
C ALA A 124 2.33 -2.21 -12.95
N ASP A 125 3.01 -1.11 -13.27
CA ASP A 125 4.25 -0.71 -12.61
C ASP A 125 4.05 -0.43 -11.12
N PHE A 126 2.96 0.24 -10.74
CA PHE A 126 2.62 0.39 -9.32
C PHE A 126 2.38 -0.95 -8.63
N MET A 127 1.64 -1.86 -9.26
CA MET A 127 1.33 -3.17 -8.67
C MET A 127 2.58 -4.05 -8.52
N GLU A 128 3.49 -4.05 -9.50
CA GLU A 128 4.78 -4.74 -9.36
C GLU A 128 5.69 -4.04 -8.34
N GLY A 129 5.65 -2.71 -8.26
CA GLY A 129 6.30 -1.93 -7.21
C GLY A 129 5.85 -2.36 -5.81
N VAL A 130 4.54 -2.50 -5.59
CA VAL A 130 3.96 -3.00 -4.33
C VAL A 130 4.42 -4.43 -4.05
N LYS A 131 4.39 -5.33 -5.03
CA LYS A 131 4.88 -6.71 -4.85
C LYS A 131 6.34 -6.75 -4.41
N ARG A 132 7.22 -5.98 -5.06
CA ARG A 132 8.64 -5.87 -4.71
C ARG A 132 8.81 -5.29 -3.30
N PHE A 133 8.11 -4.19 -2.99
CA PHE A 133 8.15 -3.56 -1.68
C PHE A 133 7.79 -4.55 -0.55
N PHE A 134 6.72 -5.32 -0.71
CA PHE A 134 6.31 -6.33 0.28
C PHE A 134 7.31 -7.48 0.40
N ALA A 135 7.89 -7.94 -0.72
CA ALA A 135 8.91 -8.98 -0.69
C ALA A 135 10.15 -8.54 0.11
N GLU A 136 10.61 -7.31 -0.11
CA GLU A 136 11.75 -6.74 0.61
C GLU A 136 11.44 -6.48 2.10
N ALA A 137 10.25 -5.95 2.40
CA ALA A 137 9.79 -5.73 3.78
C ALA A 137 9.69 -7.06 4.56
N ALA A 138 9.22 -8.13 3.90
CA ALA A 138 9.17 -9.46 4.51
C ALA A 138 10.56 -10.01 4.85
N VAL A 139 11.55 -9.83 3.96
CA VAL A 139 12.96 -10.24 4.22
C VAL A 139 13.52 -9.53 5.45
N ARG A 140 13.22 -8.22 5.61
CA ARG A 140 13.67 -7.42 6.76
C ARG A 140 12.84 -7.63 8.03
N ARG A 141 11.71 -8.34 7.92
CA ARG A 141 10.71 -8.50 8.99
C ARG A 141 10.14 -7.17 9.46
N ASP A 142 9.94 -6.26 8.51
CA ASP A 142 9.32 -4.96 8.76
C ASP A 142 7.81 -5.09 8.93
N ALA A 143 7.23 -4.19 9.71
CA ALA A 143 5.82 -3.84 9.61
C ALA A 143 5.59 -2.90 8.41
N VAL A 144 4.35 -2.79 7.96
CA VAL A 144 3.95 -1.85 6.89
C VAL A 144 2.74 -1.06 7.34
N VAL A 145 2.69 0.23 7.01
CA VAL A 145 1.48 1.05 7.08
C VAL A 145 1.09 1.48 5.69
N PHE A 146 -0.18 1.27 5.33
CA PHE A 146 -0.81 1.86 4.16
C PHE A 146 -1.61 3.08 4.60
N TYR A 147 -1.27 4.24 4.06
CA TYR A 147 -1.83 5.52 4.47
C TYR A 147 -2.41 6.28 3.29
N ILE A 148 -3.64 6.78 3.43
CA ILE A 148 -4.41 7.49 2.40
C ILE A 148 -4.64 8.94 2.86
N VAL A 149 -4.28 9.92 2.02
CA VAL A 149 -4.31 11.37 2.29
C VAL A 149 -4.92 12.16 1.15
#